data_AF-A0A540V9E7-F1
#
_entry.id   AF-A0A540V9E7-F1
#
_cell.length_a   1.000
_cell.length_b   1.000
_cell.length_c   1.000
_cell.angle_alpha   90.00
_cell.angle_beta   90.00
_cell.angle_gamma   90.00
#
_symmetry.space_group_name_H-M   'P 1'
#
loop_
_entity.id
_entity.type
_entity.pdbx_description
1 polymer ?
#
loop_
_entity_poly.entity_id
_entity_poly.type
_entity_poly.pdbx_seq_one_letter_code
_entity_poly.pdbx_strand_id
1 'polypeptide(L)'
;MDYGKALTFITEDERWQEKIAIGTGIILLSSILSIVLIGVLGFFIVMGYGVRLMQNVRDGAPHPLPEWDQWGDDLMRGFKLFVVALVWSLPLVLFWIPVVIGGAMADSRGAAEFIGTTLALCGSCLMVLYGLFLAVMAPGFSIAFATDEEIRSGLQFREIWEWTVEHIGQIIVVALVYLVASILISLVAGIVGTLLCLVGLVVTVPLGTLVTYLFEYHLFGQLAHAYPFPATAASYTSYAPYGSPTAQEESPAPAEDEGAGDEPPTPPTVPNA
;
A
#
# COMPACT_ATOMS: atom_id res chain seq x y z
N MET A 1 4.81 16.55 3.17
CA MET A 1 5.10 15.14 2.83
C MET A 1 6.60 14.93 2.95
N ASP A 2 7.01 13.80 3.50
CA ASP A 2 8.40 13.39 3.68
C ASP A 2 8.70 12.15 2.82
N TYR A 3 9.23 12.41 1.62
CA TYR A 3 9.59 11.37 0.67
C TYR A 3 10.81 10.55 1.12
N GLY A 4 11.68 11.14 1.96
CA GLY A 4 12.82 10.44 2.53
C GLY A 4 12.37 9.35 3.50
N LYS A 5 11.40 9.68 4.37
CA LYS A 5 10.78 8.73 5.29
C LYS A 5 10.12 7.56 4.57
N ALA A 6 9.51 7.79 3.39
CA ALA A 6 8.95 6.71 2.58
C ALA A 6 10.00 5.69 2.13
N LEU A 7 11.27 6.07 1.99
CA LEU A 7 12.35 5.14 1.64
C LEU A 7 12.94 4.40 2.84
N THR A 8 12.83 4.97 4.05
CA THR A 8 13.49 4.42 5.26
C THR A 8 12.53 3.73 6.23
N PHE A 9 11.22 3.98 6.16
CA PHE A 9 10.25 3.49 7.17
C PHE A 9 10.27 1.97 7.37
N ILE A 10 10.55 1.20 6.31
CA ILE A 10 10.64 -0.26 6.41
C ILE A 10 11.80 -0.61 7.33
N THR A 11 12.99 -0.05 7.12
CA THR A 11 14.19 -0.40 7.90
C THR A 11 14.21 0.16 9.31
N GLU A 12 13.36 1.14 9.61
CA GLU A 12 13.24 1.75 10.94
C GLU A 12 12.37 0.92 11.90
N ASP A 13 11.57 -0.03 11.40
CA ASP A 13 10.77 -0.94 12.24
C ASP A 13 11.65 -2.07 12.79
N GLU A 14 11.69 -2.29 14.10
CA GLU A 14 12.55 -3.31 14.72
C GLU A 14 12.33 -4.73 14.17
N ARG A 15 11.10 -5.05 13.75
CA ARG A 15 10.68 -6.37 13.25
C ARG A 15 10.49 -6.39 11.73
N TRP A 16 11.10 -5.44 11.02
CA TRP A 16 10.96 -5.31 9.57
C TRP A 16 11.31 -6.59 8.81
N GLN A 17 12.37 -7.30 9.23
CA GLN A 17 12.82 -8.53 8.56
C GLN A 17 11.74 -9.60 8.59
N GLU A 18 11.06 -9.78 9.73
CA GLU A 18 9.98 -10.74 9.90
C GLU A 18 8.78 -10.35 9.03
N LYS A 19 8.36 -9.08 9.07
CA LYS A 19 7.22 -8.58 8.30
C LYS A 19 7.45 -8.69 6.79
N ILE A 20 8.64 -8.34 6.31
CA ILE A 20 9.00 -8.45 4.91
C ILE A 20 9.14 -9.91 4.48
N ALA A 21 9.72 -10.78 5.32
CA ALA A 21 9.81 -12.21 5.03
C ALA A 21 8.43 -12.87 4.91
N ILE A 22 7.51 -12.58 5.84
CA ILE A 22 6.13 -13.07 5.79
C ILE A 22 5.44 -12.57 4.53
N GLY A 23 5.45 -11.26 4.27
CA GLY A 23 4.82 -10.68 3.07
C GLY A 23 5.37 -11.25 1.77
N THR A 24 6.70 -11.42 1.68
CA THR A 24 7.37 -12.00 0.52
C THR A 24 6.95 -13.45 0.33
N GLY A 25 6.87 -14.21 1.43
CA GLY A 25 6.37 -15.59 1.44
C GLY A 25 4.92 -15.69 0.94
N ILE A 26 4.04 -14.75 1.35
CA ILE A 26 2.66 -14.69 0.85
C ILE A 26 2.64 -14.47 -0.66
N ILE A 27 3.36 -13.46 -1.18
CA ILE A 27 3.36 -13.16 -2.62
C ILE A 27 3.94 -14.34 -3.42
N LEU A 28 5.03 -14.94 -2.93
CA LEU A 28 5.66 -16.09 -3.57
C LEU A 28 4.71 -17.30 -3.61
N LEU A 29 4.10 -17.66 -2.48
CA LEU A 29 3.16 -18.78 -2.42
C LEU A 29 1.93 -18.51 -3.28
N SER A 30 1.39 -17.28 -3.22
CA SER A 30 0.24 -16.84 -4.02
C SER A 30 0.53 -16.91 -5.51
N SER A 31 1.73 -16.51 -5.93
CA SER A 31 2.16 -16.57 -7.33
C SER A 31 2.24 -18.02 -7.82
N ILE A 32 2.77 -18.95 -7.01
CA ILE A 32 2.84 -20.37 -7.35
C ILE A 32 1.45 -21.02 -7.39
N LEU A 33 0.57 -20.71 -6.43
CA LEU A 33 -0.77 -21.27 -6.32
C LEU A 33 -1.81 -20.58 -7.23
N SER A 34 -1.42 -19.53 -7.96
CA SER A 34 -2.31 -18.76 -8.85
C SER A 34 -2.95 -19.61 -9.95
N ILE A 35 -2.29 -20.70 -10.35
CA ILE A 35 -2.80 -21.68 -11.34
C ILE A 35 -4.16 -22.27 -10.90
N VAL A 36 -4.41 -22.39 -9.60
CA VAL A 36 -5.62 -23.00 -9.03
C VAL A 36 -6.61 -21.92 -8.55
N LEU A 37 -6.39 -20.64 -8.88
CA LEU A 37 -7.18 -19.47 -8.41
C LEU A 37 -7.13 -19.22 -6.90
N ILE A 38 -6.82 -20.22 -6.07
CA ILE A 38 -6.63 -20.10 -4.61
C ILE A 38 -5.52 -19.10 -4.28
N GLY A 39 -4.48 -19.02 -5.11
CA GLY A 39 -3.40 -18.03 -4.95
C GLY A 39 -3.88 -16.57 -4.98
N VAL A 40 -5.06 -16.29 -5.54
CA VAL A 40 -5.62 -14.92 -5.57
C VAL A 40 -5.89 -14.37 -4.16
N LEU A 41 -6.20 -15.24 -3.20
CA LEU A 41 -6.50 -14.83 -1.82
C LEU A 41 -5.32 -14.12 -1.15
N GLY A 42 -4.09 -14.57 -1.36
CA GLY A 42 -2.94 -13.91 -0.74
C GLY A 42 -2.64 -12.53 -1.33
N PHE A 43 -2.97 -12.30 -2.61
CA PHE A 43 -2.92 -10.95 -3.18
C PHE A 43 -3.94 -10.01 -2.52
N PHE A 44 -5.14 -10.49 -2.20
CA PHE A 44 -6.10 -9.68 -1.44
C PHE A 44 -5.62 -9.40 -0.02
N ILE A 45 -4.99 -10.35 0.67
CA ILE A 45 -4.42 -10.10 2.01
C ILE A 45 -3.35 -9.02 1.94
N VAL A 46 -2.41 -9.10 0.99
CA VAL A 46 -1.40 -8.05 0.78
C VAL A 46 -2.07 -6.71 0.43
N MET A 47 -3.16 -6.76 -0.33
CA MET A 47 -3.89 -5.55 -0.70
C MET A 47 -4.46 -4.82 0.54
N GLY A 48 -5.14 -5.56 1.41
CA GLY A 48 -5.67 -5.02 2.68
C GLY A 48 -4.59 -4.60 3.67
N TYR A 49 -3.47 -5.32 3.73
CA TYR A 49 -2.30 -4.92 4.49
C TYR A 49 -1.78 -3.54 4.07
N GLY A 50 -1.76 -3.27 2.75
CA GLY A 50 -1.46 -1.94 2.22
C GLY A 50 -2.40 -0.86 2.74
N VAL A 51 -3.71 -1.12 2.78
CA VAL A 51 -4.71 -0.17 3.31
C VAL A 51 -4.43 0.15 4.78
N ARG A 52 -4.14 -0.85 5.61
CA ARG A 52 -3.74 -0.62 7.02
C ARG A 52 -2.45 0.18 7.14
N LEU A 53 -1.45 -0.10 6.31
CA LEU A 53 -0.23 0.72 6.26
C LEU A 53 -0.58 2.18 5.93
N MET A 54 -1.42 2.41 4.91
CA MET A 54 -1.87 3.74 4.53
C MET A 54 -2.57 4.46 5.69
N GLN A 55 -3.47 3.77 6.40
CA GLN A 55 -4.17 4.30 7.59
C GLN A 55 -3.17 4.64 8.71
N ASN A 56 -2.23 3.75 9.05
CA ASN A 56 -1.21 4.02 10.06
C ASN A 56 -0.35 5.24 9.73
N VAL A 57 0.04 5.39 8.46
CA VAL A 57 0.78 6.57 8.00
C VAL A 57 -0.10 7.82 8.08
N ARG A 58 -1.35 7.74 7.60
CA ARG A 58 -2.33 8.84 7.71
C ARG A 58 -2.48 9.33 9.14
N ASP A 59 -2.57 8.39 10.07
CA ASP A 59 -2.84 8.65 11.48
C ASP A 59 -1.58 9.02 12.29
N GLY A 60 -0.41 9.07 11.63
CA GLY A 60 0.84 9.53 12.26
C GLY A 60 1.56 8.50 13.12
N ALA A 61 1.30 7.21 12.92
CA ALA A 61 1.95 6.15 13.68
C ALA A 61 3.49 6.19 13.51
N PRO A 62 4.29 6.15 14.60
CA PRO A 62 5.76 6.21 14.53
C PRO A 62 6.38 5.07 13.72
N HIS A 63 5.86 3.86 13.88
CA HIS A 63 6.23 2.66 13.12
C HIS A 63 5.00 2.19 12.35
N PRO A 64 4.81 2.63 11.10
CA PRO A 64 3.54 2.47 10.42
C PRO A 64 3.35 1.06 9.83
N LEU A 65 4.39 0.23 9.77
CA LEU A 65 4.35 -1.09 9.15
C LEU A 65 3.48 -2.05 9.98
N PRO A 66 2.33 -2.51 9.47
CA PRO A 66 1.40 -3.32 10.27
C PRO A 66 1.98 -4.70 10.65
N GLU A 67 1.47 -5.28 11.73
CA GLU A 67 1.74 -6.68 12.08
C GLU A 67 0.90 -7.62 11.20
N TRP A 68 1.41 -8.84 10.95
CA TRP A 68 0.67 -9.90 10.24
C TRP A 68 -0.21 -10.70 11.22
N ASP A 69 -1.17 -10.01 11.82
CA ASP A 69 -2.07 -10.53 12.87
C ASP A 69 -3.54 -10.61 12.44
N GLN A 70 -3.97 -9.76 11.49
CA GLN A 70 -5.37 -9.59 11.08
C GLN A 70 -5.67 -10.10 9.66
N TRP A 71 -5.18 -11.31 9.34
CA TRP A 71 -5.28 -11.92 8.01
C TRP A 71 -6.70 -11.95 7.40
N GLY A 72 -7.72 -12.26 8.20
CA GLY A 72 -9.10 -12.31 7.75
C GLY A 72 -9.67 -10.93 7.41
N ASP A 73 -9.32 -9.92 8.21
CA ASP A 73 -9.76 -8.55 7.98
C ASP A 73 -8.98 -7.93 6.81
N ASP A 74 -7.69 -8.24 6.66
CA ASP A 74 -6.87 -7.84 5.52
C ASP A 74 -7.41 -8.44 4.22
N LEU A 75 -7.80 -9.72 4.25
CA LEU A 75 -8.46 -10.37 3.11
C LEU A 75 -9.73 -9.62 2.70
N MET A 76 -10.59 -9.29 3.66
CA MET A 76 -11.84 -8.57 3.40
C MET A 76 -11.59 -7.16 2.88
N ARG A 77 -10.71 -6.39 3.53
CA ARG A 77 -10.30 -5.04 3.10
C ARG A 77 -9.76 -5.05 1.69
N GLY A 78 -8.84 -5.97 1.39
CA GLY A 78 -8.25 -6.10 0.07
C GLY A 78 -9.24 -6.56 -1.00
N PHE A 79 -10.16 -7.46 -0.68
CA PHE A 79 -11.23 -7.84 -1.59
C PHE A 79 -12.15 -6.65 -1.91
N LYS A 80 -12.56 -5.88 -0.90
CA LYS A 80 -13.38 -4.68 -1.12
C LYS A 80 -12.65 -3.63 -1.96
N LEU A 81 -11.38 -3.36 -1.69
CA LEU A 81 -10.58 -2.43 -2.50
C LEU A 81 -10.38 -2.96 -3.92
N PHE A 82 -10.19 -4.27 -4.10
CA PHE A 82 -10.15 -4.88 -5.42
C PHE A 82 -11.46 -4.67 -6.18
N VAL A 83 -12.63 -4.80 -5.52
CA VAL A 83 -13.93 -4.51 -6.16
C VAL A 83 -14.00 -3.05 -6.61
N VAL A 84 -13.53 -2.11 -5.78
CA VAL A 84 -13.43 -0.69 -6.17
C VAL A 84 -12.56 -0.55 -7.42
N ALA A 85 -11.31 -1.04 -7.38
CA ALA A 85 -10.37 -0.97 -8.49
C ALA A 85 -10.89 -1.68 -9.76
N LEU A 86 -11.63 -2.77 -9.60
CA LEU A 86 -12.26 -3.51 -10.70
C LEU A 86 -13.32 -2.66 -11.39
N VAL A 87 -14.19 -1.99 -10.63
CA VAL A 87 -15.21 -1.09 -11.19
C VAL A 87 -14.55 0.08 -11.93
N TRP A 88 -13.53 0.69 -11.34
CA TRP A 88 -12.75 1.74 -12.00
C TRP A 88 -12.05 1.23 -13.28
N SER A 89 -11.61 -0.03 -13.32
CA SER A 89 -10.92 -0.59 -14.49
C SER A 89 -11.84 -1.16 -15.58
N LEU A 90 -13.16 -1.17 -15.41
CA LEU A 90 -14.11 -1.68 -16.42
C LEU A 90 -13.89 -1.12 -17.84
N PRO A 91 -13.59 0.18 -18.04
CA PRO A 91 -13.31 0.70 -19.38
C PRO A 91 -12.07 0.08 -20.05
N LEU A 92 -11.05 -0.35 -19.29
CA LEU A 92 -9.91 -1.09 -19.85
C LEU A 92 -10.35 -2.40 -20.50
N VAL A 93 -11.30 -3.10 -19.89
CA VAL A 93 -11.85 -4.36 -20.43
C VAL A 93 -12.55 -4.09 -21.77
N LEU A 94 -13.25 -2.96 -21.90
CA LEU A 94 -13.87 -2.56 -23.16
C LEU A 94 -12.83 -2.22 -24.23
N PHE A 95 -11.76 -1.52 -23.86
CA PHE A 95 -10.67 -1.18 -24.78
C PHE A 95 -9.82 -2.39 -25.18
N TRP A 96 -9.87 -3.48 -24.40
CA TRP A 96 -9.19 -4.72 -24.74
C TRP A 96 -9.83 -5.45 -25.93
N ILE A 97 -11.14 -5.29 -26.15
CA ILE A 97 -11.88 -5.91 -27.27
C ILE A 97 -11.27 -5.56 -28.65
N PRO A 98 -11.12 -4.27 -29.04
CA PRO A 98 -10.50 -3.93 -30.32
C PRO A 98 -9.03 -4.35 -30.40
N VAL A 99 -8.31 -4.45 -29.28
CA VAL A 99 -6.93 -4.95 -29.25
C VAL A 99 -6.87 -6.42 -29.63
N VAL A 100 -7.73 -7.25 -29.03
CA VAL A 100 -7.78 -8.69 -29.31
C VAL A 100 -8.25 -8.96 -30.74
N ILE A 101 -9.34 -8.31 -31.16
CA ILE A 101 -9.86 -8.46 -32.53
C ILE A 101 -8.84 -7.97 -33.56
N GLY A 102 -8.28 -6.78 -33.33
CA GLY A 102 -7.28 -6.20 -34.21
C GLY A 102 -6.02 -7.06 -34.30
N GLY A 103 -5.54 -7.58 -33.17
CA GLY A 103 -4.39 -8.49 -33.10
C GLY A 103 -4.64 -9.79 -33.86
N ALA A 104 -5.82 -10.41 -33.71
CA ALA A 104 -6.17 -11.63 -34.44
C ALA A 104 -6.24 -11.41 -35.97
N MET A 105 -6.55 -10.19 -36.41
CA MET A 105 -6.59 -9.82 -37.83
C MET A 105 -5.25 -9.34 -38.37
N ALA A 106 -4.30 -8.99 -37.51
CA ALA A 106 -3.01 -8.43 -37.91
C ALA A 106 -2.13 -9.43 -38.70
N ASP A 107 -2.36 -10.74 -38.56
CA ASP A 107 -1.65 -11.79 -39.31
C ASP A 107 -2.26 -12.08 -40.69
N SER A 108 -3.34 -11.39 -41.06
CA SER A 108 -3.96 -11.53 -42.39
C SER A 108 -3.18 -10.74 -43.45
N ARG A 109 -3.68 -10.70 -44.70
CA ARG A 109 -3.06 -9.93 -45.79
C ARG A 109 -4.04 -8.93 -46.39
N GLY A 110 -3.52 -7.78 -46.82
CA GLY A 110 -4.30 -6.78 -47.54
C GLY A 110 -5.18 -5.95 -46.61
N ALA A 111 -6.44 -5.70 -47.00
CA ALA A 111 -7.32 -4.79 -46.24
C ALA A 111 -7.56 -5.25 -44.79
N ALA A 112 -7.63 -6.56 -44.53
CA ALA A 112 -7.84 -7.10 -43.20
C ALA A 112 -6.65 -6.86 -42.26
N GLU A 113 -5.42 -6.91 -42.79
CA GLU A 113 -4.18 -6.60 -42.05
C GLU A 113 -4.16 -5.13 -41.62
N PHE A 114 -4.46 -4.23 -42.58
CA PHE A 114 -4.52 -2.80 -42.32
C PHE A 114 -5.59 -2.44 -41.27
N ILE A 115 -6.78 -3.02 -41.40
CA ILE A 115 -7.87 -2.82 -40.42
C ILE A 115 -7.46 -3.37 -39.05
N GLY A 116 -6.91 -4.59 -39.01
CA GLY A 116 -6.50 -5.26 -37.78
C GLY A 116 -5.43 -4.50 -37.01
N THR A 117 -4.34 -4.12 -37.69
CA THR A 117 -3.25 -3.33 -37.12
C THR A 117 -3.71 -1.97 -36.62
N THR A 118 -4.58 -1.29 -37.36
CA THR A 118 -5.15 0.00 -36.95
C THR A 118 -6.03 -0.14 -35.69
N LEU A 119 -6.92 -1.14 -35.65
CA LEU A 119 -7.75 -1.44 -34.48
C LEU A 119 -6.91 -1.78 -33.25
N ALA A 120 -5.88 -2.60 -33.41
CA ALA A 120 -4.98 -2.98 -32.33
C ALA A 120 -4.18 -1.78 -31.80
N LEU A 121 -3.67 -0.93 -32.70
CA LEU A 121 -2.94 0.28 -32.33
C LEU A 121 -3.86 1.27 -31.62
N CYS A 122 -5.02 1.60 -32.18
CA CYS A 122 -5.96 2.52 -31.56
C CYS A 122 -6.46 2.00 -30.19
N GLY A 123 -6.78 0.71 -30.10
CA GLY A 123 -7.18 0.08 -28.85
C GLY A 123 -6.09 0.15 -27.77
N SER A 124 -4.83 -0.14 -28.14
CA SER A 124 -3.71 -0.08 -27.20
C SER A 124 -3.40 1.36 -26.76
N CYS A 125 -3.50 2.34 -27.66
CA CYS A 125 -3.42 3.76 -27.28
C CYS A 125 -4.49 4.15 -26.26
N LEU A 126 -5.74 3.75 -26.46
CA LEU A 126 -6.82 4.01 -25.50
C LEU A 126 -6.58 3.33 -24.14
N MET A 127 -6.08 2.09 -24.15
CA MET A 127 -5.71 1.40 -22.91
C MET A 127 -4.60 2.14 -22.15
N VAL A 128 -3.56 2.61 -22.84
CA VAL A 128 -2.47 3.38 -22.21
C VAL A 128 -2.98 4.69 -21.65
N LEU A 129 -3.77 5.46 -22.42
CA LEU A 129 -4.33 6.73 -21.96
C LEU A 129 -5.24 6.55 -20.74
N TYR A 130 -6.08 5.52 -20.75
CA TYR A 130 -6.95 5.23 -19.62
C TYR A 130 -6.20 4.62 -18.43
N GLY A 131 -5.15 3.83 -18.67
CA GLY A 131 -4.26 3.34 -17.61
C GLY A 131 -3.54 4.46 -16.89
N LEU A 132 -3.08 5.49 -17.62
CA LEU A 132 -2.53 6.71 -17.02
C LEU A 132 -3.58 7.48 -16.22
N PHE A 133 -4.81 7.58 -16.74
CA PHE A 133 -5.93 8.15 -15.98
C PHE A 133 -6.15 7.38 -14.67
N LEU A 134 -6.18 6.04 -14.69
CA LEU A 134 -6.33 5.23 -13.48
C LEU A 134 -5.17 5.41 -12.51
N ALA A 135 -3.93 5.49 -12.99
CA ALA A 135 -2.77 5.73 -12.14
C ALA A 135 -2.89 7.08 -11.38
N VAL A 136 -3.47 8.10 -12.01
CA VAL A 136 -3.73 9.40 -11.37
C VAL A 136 -4.92 9.34 -10.40
N MET A 137 -5.94 8.52 -10.69
CA MET A 137 -7.11 8.33 -9.82
C MET A 137 -6.86 7.37 -8.66
N ALA A 138 -5.85 6.49 -8.77
CA ALA A 138 -5.47 5.46 -7.79
C ALA A 138 -5.34 5.96 -6.35
N PRO A 139 -4.56 7.02 -6.05
CA PRO A 139 -4.51 7.55 -4.70
C PRO A 139 -5.88 8.02 -4.21
N GLY A 140 -6.67 8.68 -5.08
CA GLY A 140 -7.97 9.25 -4.70
C GLY A 140 -8.97 8.20 -4.24
N PHE A 141 -9.22 7.15 -5.04
CA PHE A 141 -10.16 6.10 -4.64
C PHE A 141 -9.63 5.24 -3.48
N SER A 142 -8.31 5.06 -3.37
CA SER A 142 -7.70 4.27 -2.29
C SER A 142 -7.80 4.99 -0.95
N ILE A 143 -7.56 6.31 -0.93
CA ILE A 143 -7.70 7.17 0.25
C ILE A 143 -9.17 7.29 0.66
N ALA A 144 -10.07 7.50 -0.31
CA ALA A 144 -11.51 7.53 -0.05
C ALA A 144 -12.00 6.21 0.55
N PHE A 145 -11.56 5.06 0.02
CA PHE A 145 -11.86 3.75 0.58
C PHE A 145 -11.25 3.55 1.98
N ALA A 146 -9.99 3.94 2.21
CA ALA A 146 -9.29 3.76 3.48
C ALA A 146 -9.89 4.58 4.65
N THR A 147 -10.83 5.48 4.35
CA THR A 147 -11.54 6.28 5.35
C THR A 147 -12.48 5.44 6.20
N ASP A 148 -13.28 4.58 5.57
CA ASP A 148 -14.34 3.80 6.22
C ASP A 148 -14.39 2.32 5.78
N GLU A 149 -13.52 1.92 4.86
CA GLU A 149 -13.46 0.58 4.27
C GLU A 149 -14.78 0.16 3.60
N GLU A 150 -15.55 1.14 3.11
CA GLU A 150 -16.78 0.95 2.36
C GLU A 150 -16.53 1.08 0.86
N ILE A 151 -17.02 0.11 0.07
CA ILE A 151 -16.90 0.13 -1.39
C ILE A 151 -17.53 1.40 -1.97
N ARG A 152 -18.63 1.87 -1.37
CA ARG A 152 -19.33 3.09 -1.79
C ARG A 152 -18.39 4.30 -1.77
N SER A 153 -17.54 4.44 -0.77
CA SER A 153 -16.64 5.58 -0.61
C SER A 153 -15.55 5.59 -1.67
N GLY A 154 -15.02 4.42 -2.04
CA GLY A 154 -14.10 4.26 -3.18
C GLY A 154 -14.76 4.47 -4.56
N LEU A 155 -16.09 4.50 -4.66
CA LEU A 155 -16.86 4.69 -5.91
C LEU A 155 -17.54 6.06 -6.00
N GLN A 156 -17.16 7.01 -5.16
CA GLN A 156 -17.58 8.41 -5.26
C GLN A 156 -16.85 9.10 -6.43
N PHE A 157 -17.15 8.70 -7.67
CA PHE A 157 -16.39 9.08 -8.87
C PHE A 157 -16.19 10.59 -9.01
N ARG A 158 -17.22 11.36 -8.69
CA ARG A 158 -17.21 12.81 -8.82
C ARG A 158 -16.30 13.45 -7.78
N GLU A 159 -16.49 13.06 -6.52
CA GLU A 159 -15.75 13.58 -5.38
C GLU A 159 -14.27 13.19 -5.49
N ILE A 160 -13.98 11.97 -5.92
CA ILE A 160 -12.62 11.49 -6.18
C ILE A 160 -11.98 12.29 -7.32
N TRP A 161 -12.70 12.53 -8.43
CA TRP A 161 -12.20 13.35 -9.52
C TRP A 161 -11.91 14.79 -9.09
N GLU A 162 -12.84 15.43 -8.38
CA GLU A 162 -12.68 16.79 -7.87
C GLU A 162 -11.47 16.90 -6.93
N TRP A 163 -11.34 15.97 -5.97
CA TRP A 163 -10.20 15.90 -5.06
C TRP A 163 -8.88 15.67 -5.79
N THR A 164 -8.85 14.75 -6.76
CA THR A 164 -7.65 14.43 -7.54
C THR A 164 -7.19 15.60 -8.41
N VAL A 165 -8.12 16.34 -9.02
CA VAL A 165 -7.79 17.52 -9.84
C VAL A 165 -7.30 18.67 -8.97
N GLU A 166 -7.90 18.89 -7.79
CA GLU A 166 -7.47 19.90 -6.84
C GLU A 166 -6.02 19.67 -6.35
N HIS A 167 -5.65 18.40 -6.15
CA HIS A 167 -4.35 18.00 -5.61
C HIS A 167 -3.39 17.44 -6.68
N ILE A 168 -3.66 17.71 -7.97
CA ILE A 168 -2.97 17.06 -9.08
C ILE A 168 -1.45 17.26 -9.04
N GLY A 169 -0.98 18.43 -8.58
CA GLY A 169 0.45 18.72 -8.44
C GLY A 169 1.15 17.75 -7.50
N GLN A 170 0.54 17.44 -6.36
CA GLN A 170 1.12 16.51 -5.37
C GLN A 170 1.00 15.06 -5.83
N ILE A 171 -0.11 14.70 -6.49
CA ILE A 171 -0.28 13.39 -7.09
C ILE A 171 0.79 13.13 -8.15
N ILE A 172 1.11 14.13 -8.99
CA ILE A 172 2.19 14.02 -9.97
C ILE A 172 3.54 13.82 -9.27
N VAL A 173 3.84 14.56 -8.20
CA VAL A 173 5.09 14.38 -7.45
C VAL A 173 5.17 12.97 -6.86
N VAL A 174 4.09 12.49 -6.23
CA VAL A 174 4.01 11.11 -5.71
C VAL A 174 4.21 10.08 -6.81
N ALA A 175 3.56 10.26 -7.96
CA ALA A 175 3.72 9.38 -9.11
C ALA A 175 5.16 9.37 -9.65
N LEU A 176 5.83 10.52 -9.70
CA LEU A 176 7.24 10.61 -10.12
C LEU A 176 8.18 9.95 -9.11
N VAL A 177 7.96 10.18 -7.81
CA VAL A 177 8.74 9.54 -6.74
C VAL A 177 8.56 8.02 -6.76
N TYR A 178 7.32 7.55 -6.92
CA TYR A 178 7.00 6.13 -7.11
C TYR A 178 7.68 5.55 -8.37
N LEU A 179 7.61 6.25 -9.50
CA LEU A 179 8.24 5.81 -10.74
C LEU A 179 9.75 5.65 -10.60
N VAL A 180 10.43 6.64 -9.99
CA VAL A 180 11.88 6.57 -9.76
C VAL A 180 12.21 5.43 -8.79
N ALA A 181 11.49 5.31 -7.66
CA ALA A 181 11.73 4.26 -6.68
C ALA A 181 11.50 2.86 -7.25
N SER A 182 10.41 2.64 -7.97
CA SER A 182 10.09 1.35 -8.60
C SER A 182 11.13 0.92 -9.63
N ILE A 183 11.67 1.83 -10.44
CA ILE A 183 12.77 1.55 -11.37
C ILE A 183 14.02 1.12 -10.60
N LEU A 184 14.39 1.85 -9.54
CA LEU A 184 15.57 1.54 -8.72
C LEU A 184 15.43 0.18 -8.01
N ILE A 185 14.29 -0.08 -7.37
CA ILE A 185 13.99 -1.35 -6.70
C ILE A 185 14.04 -2.50 -7.70
N SER A 186 13.40 -2.34 -8.86
CA SER A 186 13.39 -3.38 -9.90
C SER A 186 14.79 -3.66 -10.46
N LEU A 187 15.61 -2.62 -10.67
CA LEU A 187 16.99 -2.77 -11.11
C LEU A 187 17.83 -3.54 -10.08
N VAL A 188 17.75 -3.17 -8.80
CA VAL A 188 18.48 -3.84 -7.71
C VAL A 188 18.01 -5.30 -7.58
N ALA A 189 16.70 -5.54 -7.55
CA ALA A 189 16.14 -6.89 -7.46
C ALA A 189 16.55 -7.77 -8.65
N GLY A 190 16.61 -7.20 -9.86
CA GLY A 190 17.04 -7.88 -11.08
C GLY A 190 18.54 -8.23 -11.08
N ILE A 191 19.40 -7.29 -10.68
CA ILE A 191 20.85 -7.52 -10.57
C ILE A 191 21.13 -8.59 -9.51
N VAL A 192 20.59 -8.43 -8.30
CA VAL A 192 20.79 -9.39 -7.20
C VAL A 192 20.24 -10.77 -7.56
N GLY A 193 19.04 -10.82 -8.14
CA GLY A 193 18.43 -12.09 -8.54
C GLY A 193 19.20 -12.83 -9.63
N THR A 194 19.78 -12.08 -10.59
CA THR A 194 20.62 -12.67 -11.65
C THR A 194 21.96 -13.17 -11.11
N LEU A 195 22.59 -12.41 -10.21
CA LEU A 195 23.83 -12.81 -9.53
C LEU A 195 23.64 -14.08 -8.68
N LEU A 196 22.45 -14.29 -8.14
CA LEU A 196 22.04 -15.50 -7.42
C LEU A 196 21.51 -16.62 -8.35
N CYS A 197 22.10 -16.73 -9.56
CA CYS A 197 21.90 -17.82 -10.52
C CYS A 197 20.44 -18.05 -10.98
N LEU A 198 19.65 -16.99 -11.20
CA LEU A 198 18.23 -17.02 -11.61
C LEU A 198 17.28 -17.66 -10.57
N VAL A 199 17.72 -18.62 -9.77
CA VAL A 199 17.00 -19.13 -8.60
C VAL A 199 16.74 -18.01 -7.60
N GLY A 200 17.69 -17.06 -7.48
CA GLY A 200 17.47 -15.84 -6.72
C GLY A 200 16.29 -14.99 -7.19
N LEU A 201 15.96 -14.98 -8.50
CA LEU A 201 14.81 -14.23 -9.02
C LEU A 201 13.48 -14.72 -8.43
N VAL A 202 13.39 -16.00 -8.08
CA VAL A 202 12.20 -16.58 -7.44
C VAL A 202 11.87 -15.86 -6.13
N VAL A 203 12.88 -15.39 -5.40
CA VAL A 203 12.71 -14.67 -4.12
C VAL A 203 12.79 -13.16 -4.31
N THR A 204 13.72 -12.66 -5.13
CA THR A 204 13.92 -11.22 -5.29
C THR A 204 12.77 -10.53 -6.01
N VAL A 205 12.06 -11.21 -6.92
CA VAL A 205 10.89 -10.64 -7.59
C VAL A 205 9.73 -10.41 -6.62
N PRO A 206 9.23 -11.43 -5.87
CA PRO A 206 8.21 -11.20 -4.85
C PRO A 206 8.60 -10.16 -3.79
N LEU A 207 9.87 -10.17 -3.37
CA LEU A 207 10.40 -9.19 -2.42
C LEU A 207 10.34 -7.76 -2.99
N GLY A 208 10.82 -7.57 -4.22
CA GLY A 208 10.78 -6.26 -4.90
C GLY A 208 9.36 -5.76 -5.11
N THR A 209 8.44 -6.66 -5.47
CA THR A 209 7.01 -6.35 -5.59
C THR A 209 6.43 -5.90 -4.26
N LEU A 210 6.69 -6.61 -3.16
CA LEU A 210 6.21 -6.21 -1.83
C LEU A 210 6.74 -4.84 -1.44
N VAL A 211 8.07 -4.62 -1.54
CA VAL A 211 8.69 -3.36 -1.12
C VAL A 211 8.15 -2.19 -1.94
N THR A 212 8.00 -2.36 -3.25
CA THR A 212 7.42 -1.33 -4.13
C THR A 212 5.97 -1.02 -3.76
N TYR A 213 5.19 -2.07 -3.43
CA TYR A 213 3.81 -1.93 -3.00
C TYR A 213 3.68 -1.21 -1.66
N LEU A 214 4.50 -1.56 -0.66
CA LEU A 214 4.51 -0.88 0.64
C LEU A 214 4.92 0.59 0.50
N PHE A 215 5.87 0.88 -0.38
CA PHE A 215 6.29 2.24 -0.69
C PHE A 215 5.13 3.07 -1.26
N GLU A 216 4.38 2.53 -2.22
CA GLU A 216 3.20 3.17 -2.80
C GLU A 216 2.16 3.53 -1.73
N TYR A 217 1.80 2.58 -0.87
CA TYR A 217 0.79 2.80 0.18
C TYR A 217 1.27 3.73 1.29
N HIS A 218 2.58 3.80 1.54
CA HIS A 218 3.15 4.82 2.41
C HIS A 218 2.96 6.22 1.83
N LEU A 219 3.26 6.41 0.54
CA LEU A 219 3.03 7.70 -0.14
C LEU A 219 1.55 8.09 -0.15
N PHE A 220 0.65 7.12 -0.37
CA PHE A 220 -0.79 7.36 -0.29
C PHE A 220 -1.23 7.75 1.12
N GLY A 221 -0.64 7.16 2.16
CA GLY A 221 -0.93 7.52 3.55
C GLY A 221 -0.47 8.95 3.87
N GLN A 222 0.69 9.35 3.35
CA GLN A 222 1.15 10.74 3.49
C GLN A 222 0.26 11.73 2.73
N LEU A 223 -0.26 11.36 1.56
CA LEU A 223 -1.25 12.17 0.84
C LEU A 223 -2.54 12.30 1.65
N ALA A 224 -3.04 11.19 2.20
CA ALA A 224 -4.23 11.18 3.04
C ALA A 224 -4.08 12.05 4.29
N HIS A 225 -2.89 12.04 4.90
CA HIS A 225 -2.57 12.90 6.04
C HIS A 225 -2.58 14.38 5.67
N ALA A 226 -1.91 14.73 4.57
CA ALA A 226 -1.75 16.12 4.14
C ALA A 226 -3.03 16.72 3.54
N TYR A 227 -3.84 15.87 2.88
CA TYR A 227 -5.04 16.26 2.15
C TYR A 227 -6.20 15.30 2.46
N PRO A 228 -6.80 15.39 3.67
CA PRO A 228 -7.90 14.52 4.07
C PRO A 228 -9.08 14.61 3.10
N PHE A 229 -9.72 13.48 2.82
CA PHE A 229 -10.85 13.44 1.88
C PHE A 229 -12.08 14.13 2.49
N PRO A 230 -12.86 14.97 1.77
CA PRO A 230 -13.86 15.87 2.37
C PRO A 230 -14.92 15.21 3.28
N ALA A 231 -15.27 13.95 3.04
CA ALA A 231 -16.16 13.17 3.92
C ALA A 231 -15.64 13.03 5.37
N THR A 232 -14.37 13.36 5.61
CA THR A 232 -13.66 13.26 6.89
C THR A 232 -13.57 14.58 7.67
N ALA A 233 -13.80 15.75 7.06
CA ALA A 233 -13.47 17.03 7.71
C ALA A 233 -14.22 17.30 9.04
N ALA A 234 -15.30 16.55 9.34
CA ALA A 234 -16.05 16.66 10.59
C ALA A 234 -15.51 15.78 11.75
N SER A 235 -14.60 14.84 11.51
CA SER A 235 -14.20 13.84 12.52
C SER A 235 -12.71 13.78 12.87
N TYR A 236 -11.85 14.58 12.22
CA TYR A 236 -10.40 14.53 12.47
C TYR A 236 -9.86 15.87 12.97
N THR A 237 -9.61 15.92 14.27
CA THR A 237 -8.85 17.00 14.92
C THR A 237 -7.43 17.01 14.38
N SER A 238 -7.01 18.13 13.79
CA SER A 238 -5.62 18.59 13.57
C SER A 238 -4.52 17.55 13.88
N TYR A 239 -4.11 16.76 12.90
CA TYR A 239 -2.91 15.94 13.04
C TYR A 239 -1.64 16.80 12.93
N ALA A 240 -0.67 16.55 13.82
CA ALA A 240 0.67 17.14 13.72
C ALA A 240 1.37 16.65 12.43
N PRO A 241 2.25 17.46 11.80
CA PRO A 241 2.86 17.10 10.52
C PRO A 241 3.61 15.76 10.61
N TYR A 242 3.23 14.80 9.76
CA TYR A 242 3.94 13.53 9.60
C TYR A 242 5.44 13.76 9.34
N GLY A 243 6.31 13.18 10.18
CA GLY A 243 7.77 13.35 10.10
C GLY A 243 8.36 14.44 11.02
N SER A 244 7.54 15.14 11.80
CA SER A 244 8.05 15.94 12.93
C SER A 244 8.76 15.00 13.91
N PRO A 245 9.97 15.31 14.41
CA PRO A 245 10.54 14.55 15.51
C PRO A 245 9.51 14.60 16.64
N THR A 246 8.91 13.47 16.97
CA THR A 246 8.26 13.33 18.26
C THR A 246 9.38 13.65 19.24
N ALA A 247 9.30 14.83 19.87
CA ALA A 247 10.02 15.04 21.11
C ALA A 247 9.75 13.78 21.91
N GLN A 248 10.81 13.03 22.19
CA GLN A 248 10.73 11.87 23.05
C GLN A 248 9.83 12.28 24.20
N GLU A 249 8.76 11.52 24.46
CA GLU A 249 8.13 11.61 25.77
C GLU A 249 9.26 11.24 26.74
N GLU A 250 9.96 12.27 27.24
CA GLU A 250 10.69 12.22 28.49
C GLU A 250 9.62 11.81 29.50
N SER A 251 9.53 10.51 29.71
CA SER A 251 8.97 9.93 30.92
C SER A 251 9.58 10.74 32.06
N PRO A 252 8.78 11.46 32.88
CA PRO A 252 9.34 12.11 34.03
C PRO A 252 9.92 11.01 34.90
N ALA A 253 11.24 11.08 35.10
CA ALA A 253 11.97 10.18 35.98
C ALA A 253 11.19 10.01 37.29
N PRO A 254 11.05 8.79 37.83
CA PRO A 254 10.49 8.63 39.17
C PRO A 254 11.39 9.41 40.12
N ALA A 255 10.81 10.36 40.84
CA ALA A 255 11.50 11.07 41.90
C ALA A 255 12.13 10.03 42.84
N GLU A 256 13.44 10.13 43.02
CA GLU A 256 14.17 9.37 44.03
C GLU A 256 13.58 9.72 45.40
N ASP A 257 12.91 8.75 46.01
CA ASP A 257 12.45 8.81 47.40
C ASP A 257 13.66 8.56 48.30
N GLU A 258 14.40 9.63 48.59
CA GLU A 258 15.45 9.61 49.61
C GLU A 258 14.82 9.49 51.01
N GLY A 259 14.81 8.26 51.52
CA GLY A 259 15.16 7.98 52.91
C GLY A 259 14.05 8.12 53.97
N ALA A 260 13.44 6.98 54.33
CA ALA A 260 12.96 6.74 55.68
C ALA A 260 13.37 5.32 56.10
N GLY A 261 14.18 5.24 57.15
CA GLY A 261 14.94 4.06 57.56
C GLY A 261 14.11 2.86 58.01
N ASP A 262 14.79 1.72 57.91
CA ASP A 262 14.47 0.43 58.51
C ASP A 262 13.86 0.52 59.92
N GLU A 263 12.69 -0.09 60.10
CA GLU A 263 12.25 -0.62 61.39
C GLU A 263 11.84 -2.10 61.21
N PRO A 264 12.48 -3.05 61.92
CA PRO A 264 12.25 -4.48 61.71
C PRO A 264 10.94 -4.97 62.39
N PRO A 265 10.35 -6.09 61.93
CA PRO A 265 9.03 -6.53 62.36
C PRO A 265 9.04 -7.14 63.78
N THR A 266 8.08 -6.73 64.61
CA THR A 266 7.77 -7.34 65.91
C THR A 266 7.16 -8.75 65.76
N PRO A 267 7.58 -9.76 66.55
CA PRO A 267 7.04 -11.12 66.50
C PRO A 267 5.71 -11.26 67.27
N PRO A 268 4.90 -12.30 66.96
CA PRO A 268 3.55 -12.45 67.50
C PRO A 268 3.56 -12.95 68.95
N THR A 269 2.74 -12.34 69.79
CA THR A 269 2.45 -12.83 71.15
C THR A 269 1.05 -13.44 71.20
N VAL A 270 1.01 -14.75 71.46
CA VAL A 270 -0.18 -15.46 71.96
C VAL A 270 -0.11 -15.46 73.49
N PRO A 271 -1.23 -15.22 74.19
CA PRO A 271 -1.41 -15.82 75.51
C PRO A 271 -2.69 -16.67 75.59
N ASN A 272 -2.51 -17.86 76.15
CA ASN A 272 -3.56 -18.70 76.70
C ASN A 272 -4.24 -18.04 77.91
N ALA A 273 -5.56 -18.05 77.93
CA ALA A 273 -6.42 -18.41 79.06
C ALA A 273 -7.83 -18.73 78.54
#